data_AF-A0A967GZF5-F1
#
_entry.id   AF-A0A967GZF5-F1
#
_cell.length_a   1.000
_cell.length_b   1.000
_cell.length_c   1.000
_cell.angle_alpha   90.00
_cell.angle_beta   90.00
_cell.angle_gamma   90.00
#
_symmetry.space_group_name_H-M   'P 1'
#
loop_
_entity.id
_entity.type
_entity.pdbx_description
1 polymer ?
#
loop_
_entity_poly.entity_id
_entity_poly.type
_entity_poly.pdbx_seq_one_letter_code
_entity_poly.pdbx_strand_id
1 'polypeptide(L)'
;VVCDLSIAAENARFGQTGPKVGSFDGGFGASYLARIVGQKKAREIWFLCRQYTAQEALEMGLVNAVVPLEKLESTTVDWCREILAHSPLA
;
A
#
# COMPACT_ATOMS: atom_id res chain seq x y z
N VAL A 1 -0.37 -4.24 2.09
CA VAL A 1 0.96 -4.32 2.76
C VAL A 1 1.60 -5.69 2.65
N VAL A 2 0.87 -6.82 2.68
CA VAL A 2 1.52 -8.14 2.69
C VAL A 2 1.97 -8.60 1.30
N CYS A 3 1.24 -8.26 0.24
CA CYS A 3 1.64 -8.57 -1.13
C CYS A 3 2.98 -7.90 -1.48
N ASP A 4 3.74 -8.52 -2.39
CA ASP A 4 5.05 -8.03 -2.83
C ASP A 4 4.97 -6.68 -3.54
N LEU A 5 3.96 -6.53 -4.40
CA LEU A 5 3.70 -5.31 -5.16
C LEU A 5 2.25 -4.85 -4.94
N SER A 6 2.01 -3.55 -5.08
CA SER A 6 0.68 -2.94 -4.97
C SER A 6 0.53 -1.81 -5.99
N ILE A 7 -0.56 -1.83 -6.75
CA ILE A 7 -0.96 -0.77 -7.68
C ILE A 7 -2.26 -0.16 -7.14
N ALA A 8 -2.33 1.17 -7.09
CA ALA A 8 -3.51 1.88 -6.61
C ALA A 8 -4.20 2.64 -7.75
N ALA A 9 -5.52 2.77 -7.66
CA ALA A 9 -6.25 3.73 -8.49
C ALA A 9 -6.06 5.16 -7.94
N GLU A 10 -6.09 6.18 -8.81
CA GLU A 10 -5.96 7.60 -8.43
C GLU A 10 -7.00 8.05 -7.39
N ASN A 11 -8.20 7.45 -7.40
CA ASN A 11 -9.27 7.76 -6.45
C ASN A 11 -9.17 7.00 -5.11
N ALA A 12 -8.15 6.14 -4.94
CA ALA A 12 -7.99 5.37 -3.71
C ALA A 12 -7.66 6.27 -2.51
N ARG A 13 -8.17 5.87 -1.34
CA ARG A 13 -7.94 6.53 -0.05
C ARG A 13 -7.38 5.51 0.93
N PHE A 14 -6.26 5.86 1.56
CA PHE A 14 -5.52 5.00 2.49
C PHE A 14 -5.53 5.58 3.90
N GLY A 15 -5.58 4.74 4.92
CA GLY A 15 -5.44 5.18 6.30
C GLY A 15 -5.70 4.06 7.30
N GLN A 16 -5.53 4.37 8.58
CA GLN A 16 -5.82 3.46 9.69
C GLN A 16 -7.01 3.99 10.51
N THR A 17 -7.85 3.07 10.97
CA THR A 17 -9.01 3.32 11.84
C THR A 17 -8.82 2.76 13.24
N GLY A 18 -7.95 1.76 13.45
CA GLY A 18 -7.82 1.00 14.69
C GLY A 18 -7.87 1.85 15.97
N PRO A 19 -6.94 2.81 16.16
CA PRO A 19 -6.92 3.65 17.36
C PRO A 19 -8.17 4.51 17.58
N LYS A 20 -8.96 4.83 16.55
CA LYS A 20 -10.25 5.54 16.71
C LYS A 20 -11.32 4.69 17.38
N VAL A 21 -11.21 3.37 17.30
CA VAL A 21 -12.22 2.41 17.80
C VAL A 21 -11.68 1.52 18.91
N GLY A 22 -10.56 1.90 19.54
CA GLY A 22 -9.90 1.10 20.58
C GLY A 22 -9.28 -0.20 20.07
N SER A 23 -9.10 -0.34 18.76
CA SER A 23 -8.45 -1.50 18.15
C SER A 23 -6.95 -1.25 18.03
N PHE A 24 -6.16 -2.23 18.46
CA PHE A 24 -4.72 -2.24 18.31
C PHE A 24 -4.29 -3.20 17.20
N ASP A 25 -3.05 -3.09 16.72
CA ASP A 25 -2.49 -4.08 15.80
C ASP A 25 -2.12 -5.34 16.59
N GLY A 26 -2.96 -6.37 16.50
CA GLY A 26 -2.70 -7.68 17.10
C GLY A 26 -1.80 -8.57 16.25
N GLY A 27 -1.36 -8.12 15.08
CA GLY A 27 -0.61 -8.93 14.12
C GLY A 27 0.68 -8.26 13.64
N PHE A 28 1.03 -8.53 12.39
CA PHE A 28 2.26 -8.03 11.77
C PHE A 28 2.09 -6.65 11.08
N GLY A 29 0.91 -6.05 11.12
CA GLY A 29 0.54 -4.94 10.25
C GLY A 29 1.38 -3.68 10.42
N ALA A 30 1.52 -3.18 11.63
CA ALA A 30 2.23 -1.95 11.98
C ALA A 30 3.75 -2.12 11.87
N SER A 31 4.28 -3.29 12.27
CA SER A 31 5.71 -3.56 12.13
C SER A 31 6.13 -3.71 10.67
N TYR A 32 5.30 -4.33 9.82
CA TYR A 32 5.55 -4.45 8.39
C TYR A 32 5.34 -3.12 7.66
N LEU A 33 4.28 -2.37 8.02
CA LEU A 33 4.05 -1.01 7.52
C LEU A 33 5.29 -0.12 7.76
N ALA A 34 5.89 -0.19 8.95
CA ALA A 34 7.09 0.58 9.26
C ALA A 34 8.32 0.20 8.42
N ARG A 35 8.39 -1.03 7.89
CA ARG A 35 9.43 -1.45 6.93
C ARG A 35 9.16 -0.90 5.52
N ILE A 36 7.89 -0.73 5.16
CA ILE A 36 7.48 -0.22 3.84
C ILE A 36 7.60 1.30 3.77
N VAL A 37 6.91 2.03 4.65
CA VAL A 37 6.83 3.51 4.57
C VAL A 37 7.79 4.24 5.51
N GLY A 38 8.61 3.49 6.24
CA GLY A 38 9.50 4.03 7.25
C GLY A 38 8.82 4.33 8.59
N GLN A 39 9.66 4.40 9.62
CA GLN A 39 9.25 4.49 11.03
C GLN A 39 8.39 5.72 11.36
N LYS A 40 8.75 6.89 10.83
CA LYS A 40 8.03 8.14 11.11
C LYS A 40 6.63 8.12 10.49
N LYS A 41 6.53 7.73 9.22
CA LYS A 41 5.25 7.72 8.50
C LYS A 41 4.30 6.65 9.04
N ALA A 42 4.81 5.47 9.40
CA ALA A 42 4.00 4.43 10.03
C ALA A 42 3.38 4.90 11.36
N ARG A 43 4.14 5.58 12.22
CA ARG A 43 3.61 6.19 13.45
C ARG A 43 2.61 7.32 13.18
N GLU A 44 2.82 8.11 12.13
CA GLU A 44 1.86 9.13 11.70
C GLU A 44 0.52 8.50 11.29
N ILE A 45 0.55 7.48 10.42
CA ILE A 45 -0.64 6.72 10.00
C ILE A 45 -1.36 6.13 11.21
N TRP A 46 -0.61 5.50 12.12
CA TRP A 46 -1.17 4.82 13.28
C TRP A 46 -1.76 5.79 14.28
N PHE A 47 -1.01 6.80 14.72
CA PHE A 47 -1.45 7.68 15.81
C PHE A 47 -2.44 8.75 15.36
N LEU A 48 -2.29 9.27 14.13
CA LEU A 48 -3.14 10.36 13.66
C LEU A 48 -4.37 9.88 12.90
N CYS A 49 -4.40 8.61 12.46
CA CYS A 49 -5.53 8.02 11.75
C CYS A 49 -6.04 8.90 10.58
N ARG A 50 -5.11 9.58 9.93
CA ARG A 50 -5.35 10.44 8.76
C ARG A 50 -5.65 9.60 7.53
N GLN A 51 -6.22 10.25 6.53
CA GLN A 51 -6.49 9.66 5.23
C GLN A 51 -5.55 10.29 4.20
N TYR A 52 -4.98 9.44 3.36
CA TYR A 52 -4.00 9.79 2.34
C TYR A 52 -4.53 9.41 0.97
N THR A 53 -4.21 10.23 -0.02
CA THR A 53 -4.47 9.98 -1.44
C THR A 53 -3.57 8.86 -1.97
N ALA A 54 -3.91 8.32 -3.14
CA ALA A 54 -3.04 7.37 -3.84
C ALA A 54 -1.66 7.95 -4.13
N GLN A 55 -1.57 9.24 -4.48
CA GLN A 55 -0.30 9.90 -4.76
C GLN A 55 0.59 10.02 -3.52
N GLU A 56 0.03 10.44 -2.38
CA GLU A 56 0.77 10.46 -1.12
C GLU A 56 1.22 9.04 -0.70
N ALA A 57 0.39 8.02 -0.96
CA ALA A 57 0.73 6.63 -0.73
C ALA A 57 1.93 6.18 -1.59
N LEU A 58 1.99 6.61 -2.85
CA LEU A 58 3.14 6.37 -3.72
C LEU A 58 4.40 7.08 -3.22
N GLU A 59 4.29 8.36 -2.87
CA GLU A 59 5.42 9.16 -2.38
C GLU A 59 6.06 8.60 -1.10
N MET A 60 5.25 8.01 -0.21
CA MET A 60 5.76 7.35 1.00
C MET A 60 6.20 5.90 0.79
N GLY A 61 6.07 5.36 -0.43
CA GLY A 61 6.44 3.97 -0.76
C GLY A 61 5.41 2.92 -0.32
N LEU A 62 4.18 3.30 0.03
CA LEU A 62 3.12 2.37 0.43
C LEU A 62 2.61 1.53 -0.75
N VAL A 63 2.67 2.08 -1.96
CA VAL A 63 2.29 1.42 -3.22
C VAL A 63 3.37 1.66 -4.27
N ASN A 64 3.45 0.80 -5.27
CA ASN A 64 4.47 0.84 -6.33
C ASN A 64 4.06 1.74 -7.51
N ALA A 65 2.77 1.85 -7.79
CA ALA A 65 2.24 2.66 -8.88
C ALA A 65 0.84 3.19 -8.58
N VAL A 66 0.50 4.29 -9.23
CA VAL A 66 -0.84 4.91 -9.22
C VAL A 66 -1.28 5.07 -10.66
N VAL A 67 -2.51 4.65 -10.96
CA VAL A 67 -3.09 4.71 -12.31
C VAL A 67 -4.54 5.18 -12.30
N PRO A 68 -5.08 5.69 -13.41
CA PRO A 68 -6.51 5.96 -13.52
C PRO A 68 -7.35 4.72 -13.19
N LEU A 69 -8.52 4.93 -12.58
CA LEU A 69 -9.37 3.83 -12.09
C LEU A 69 -9.71 2.83 -13.19
N GLU A 70 -10.03 3.32 -14.38
CA GLU A 70 -10.39 2.52 -15.55
C GLU A 70 -9.21 1.68 -16.10
N LYS A 71 -7.97 1.99 -15.69
CA LYS A 71 -6.76 1.26 -16.09
C LYS A 71 -6.21 0.35 -15.00
N LEU A 72 -6.81 0.35 -13.80
CA LEU A 72 -6.27 -0.40 -12.66
C LEU A 72 -6.12 -1.89 -12.97
N GLU A 73 -7.18 -2.51 -13.50
CA GLU A 73 -7.18 -3.94 -13.81
C GLU A 73 -6.22 -4.27 -14.95
N SER A 74 -6.29 -3.54 -16.06
CA SER A 74 -5.43 -3.79 -17.22
C SER A 74 -3.94 -3.66 -16.86
N THR A 75 -3.57 -2.60 -16.13
CA THR A 75 -2.18 -2.39 -15.69
C THR A 75 -1.71 -3.50 -14.76
N THR A 76 -2.58 -3.95 -13.84
CA THR A 76 -2.26 -5.06 -12.93
C THR A 76 -2.01 -6.36 -13.70
N VAL A 77 -2.88 -6.68 -14.66
CA VAL A 77 -2.71 -7.88 -15.51
C VAL A 77 -1.45 -7.79 -16.35
N ASP A 78 -1.11 -6.61 -16.87
CA ASP A 78 0.09 -6.40 -17.66
C ASP A 78 1.36 -6.61 -16.83
N TRP A 79 1.42 -6.11 -15.58
CA TRP A 79 2.53 -6.40 -14.65
C TRP A 79 2.62 -7.90 -14.33
N CYS A 80 1.49 -8.57 -14.12
CA CYS A 80 1.48 -10.02 -13.91
C CYS A 80 2.04 -10.78 -15.13
N ARG A 81 1.70 -10.37 -16.36
CA ARG A 81 2.25 -10.95 -17.59
C ARG A 81 3.75 -10.72 -17.72
N GLU A 82 4.23 -9.55 -17.32
CA GLU A 82 5.66 -9.22 -17.28
C GLU A 82 6.39 -10.15 -16.31
N ILE A 83 5.86 -10.34 -15.10
CA ILE A 83 6.42 -11.27 -14.10
C ILE A 83 6.44 -12.72 -14.62
N LEU A 84 5.37 -13.16 -15.30
CA LEU A 84 5.29 -14.51 -15.87
C LEU A 84 6.31 -14.78 -16.99
N ALA A 85 6.91 -13.73 -17.58
CA ALA A 85 7.98 -13.88 -18.55
C ALA A 85 9.35 -14.16 -17.90
N HIS A 86 9.45 -14.09 -16.56
CA HIS A 86 10.67 -14.34 -15.80
C HIS A 86 10.69 -15.75 -15.18
N SER A 87 11.88 -16.18 -14.74
CA SER A 87 12.06 -17.47 -14.09
C SER A 87 11.30 -17.52 -12.76
N PRO A 88 10.49 -18.55 -12.48
CA PRO A 88 9.81 -18.72 -11.19
C PRO A 88 10.77 -19.18 -10.07
N LEU A 89 12.05 -19.43 -10.38
CA LEU A 89 13.06 -19.86 -9.42
C LEU A 89 13.89 -18.69 -8.85
N ALA A 90 13.71 -17.48 -9.39
CA ALA A 90 14.39 -16.27 -8.94
C ALA A 90 13.44 -15.37 -8.13
#